data_AF-A0A3A9SV72-F1
#
_entry.id   AF-A0A3A9SV72-F1
#
_cell.length_a   1.000
_cell.length_b   1.000
_cell.length_c   1.000
_cell.angle_alpha   90.00
_cell.angle_beta   90.00
_cell.angle_gamma   90.00
#
_symmetry.space_group_name_H-M   'P 1'
#
loop_
_entity.id
_entity.type
_entity.pdbx_description
1 polymer ?
#
loop_
_entity_poly.entity_id
_entity_poly.type
_entity_poly.pdbx_seq_one_letter_code
_entity_poly.pdbx_strand_id
1 'polypeptide(L)'
;MICPVCGKEIPEGHMYCDECGKEINFVPDFDPEVENEINATLSGVADELNKEAKLKALRIQKRKEFFSALKKKSTTILGFSATIIIIAIVVFFIVAFHSRSAIYYISLAESAKSSGDMNKAIGYLEEGKKENPYSTEIIFRLSDYYLEAGDPDKAVETLQYITSSDRFSDEKVTNAYEGIISIYKENGQYGKIAELLSTDDNEIARGLKDKYVPATPIMNPAADTYEESITVSLSNSASDDGLVIYYTVNGSDPDNGAIPYEKEIVLDTEGEYNIKAVSVNKYGFISSVVENTYIVESGVPDAPQIMEASGDYSQNTMIVAVVEPGNSIFYTTDGSDPTLDSKQYISPIAMPVGTSHFKFIAFNNEGEYSEIVERDYHLVFTRLISKEQAVSSVVSTLVRLNYLLDDTGKEVGVPGHNEYIYKSEIEIQGAGEYYVIDEIHVSNDGTRTATGRIYAVNTNNGSVNRLGYDSSGQYTLITISNR
;
A
#
# COMPACT_ATOMS: atom_id res chain seq x y z
N MET A 1 -80.99 156.29 31.84
CA MET A 1 -80.02 156.14 32.98
C MET A 1 -79.60 157.52 33.45
N ILE A 2 -79.27 157.77 34.71
CA ILE A 2 -78.89 159.14 35.17
C ILE A 2 -77.36 159.28 35.15
N CYS A 3 -76.85 160.40 34.63
CA CYS A 3 -75.42 160.69 34.62
C CYS A 3 -74.88 160.81 36.06
N PRO A 4 -73.86 160.02 36.44
CA PRO A 4 -73.32 160.07 37.81
C PRO A 4 -72.56 161.36 38.12
N VAL A 5 -72.28 162.22 37.12
CA VAL A 5 -71.50 163.45 37.29
C VAL A 5 -72.38 164.70 37.36
N CYS A 6 -73.29 164.91 36.39
CA CYS A 6 -74.13 166.12 36.36
C CYS A 6 -75.60 165.87 36.80
N GLY A 7 -75.98 164.62 37.06
CA GLY A 7 -77.33 164.28 37.53
C GLY A 7 -78.43 164.36 36.47
N LYS A 8 -78.08 164.66 35.21
CA LYS A 8 -79.03 164.71 34.10
C LYS A 8 -79.34 163.31 33.55
N GLU A 9 -80.56 163.12 33.10
CA GLU A 9 -81.00 161.87 32.51
C GLU A 9 -80.37 161.67 31.12
N ILE A 10 -79.69 160.55 30.95
CA ILE A 10 -79.07 160.08 29.70
C ILE A 10 -80.07 159.15 29.00
N PRO A 11 -80.52 159.49 27.77
CA PRO A 11 -81.40 158.66 26.97
C PRO A 11 -80.76 157.30 26.65
N GLU A 12 -81.58 156.25 26.50
CA GLU A 12 -81.09 154.91 26.12
C GLU A 12 -80.29 154.95 24.81
N GLY A 13 -79.18 154.21 24.79
CA GLY A 13 -78.28 154.09 23.63
C GLY A 13 -77.13 155.10 23.56
N HIS A 14 -77.07 156.10 24.45
CA HIS A 14 -75.95 157.03 24.51
C HIS A 14 -74.77 156.45 25.31
N MET A 15 -73.58 156.43 24.71
CA MET A 15 -72.34 155.96 25.32
C MET A 15 -71.67 157.02 26.21
N TYR A 16 -72.17 158.26 26.18
CA TYR A 16 -71.67 159.40 26.96
C TYR A 16 -72.81 160.34 27.37
N CYS A 17 -72.60 161.15 28.41
CA CYS A 17 -73.56 162.17 28.82
C CYS A 17 -73.46 163.43 27.95
N ASP A 18 -74.56 163.87 27.33
CA ASP A 18 -74.59 165.01 26.40
C ASP A 18 -74.31 166.38 27.04
N GLU A 19 -74.39 166.49 28.37
CA GLU A 19 -74.18 167.76 29.06
C GLU A 19 -72.77 167.92 29.64
N CYS A 20 -72.18 166.84 30.18
CA CYS A 20 -70.86 166.90 30.81
C CYS A 20 -69.79 166.03 30.11
N GLY A 21 -70.14 165.29 29.05
CA GLY A 21 -69.23 164.53 28.21
C GLY A 21 -68.65 163.24 28.83
N LYS A 22 -69.22 162.72 29.92
CA LYS A 22 -68.68 161.52 30.60
C LYS A 22 -69.09 160.22 29.89
N GLU A 23 -68.12 159.38 29.51
CA GLU A 23 -68.31 158.06 28.86
C GLU A 23 -68.64 156.93 29.86
N ILE A 24 -69.48 155.97 29.45
CA ILE A 24 -69.95 154.83 30.25
C ILE A 24 -69.46 153.50 29.63
N ASN A 25 -68.74 152.68 30.40
CA ASN A 25 -68.28 151.34 30.00
C ASN A 25 -69.21 150.22 30.53
N PHE A 26 -69.58 149.28 29.66
CA PHE A 26 -70.30 148.05 30.01
C PHE A 26 -69.33 146.88 30.12
N VAL A 27 -69.34 146.16 31.23
CA VAL A 27 -68.69 144.84 31.38
C VAL A 27 -69.75 143.86 31.88
N PRO A 28 -70.16 142.89 31.06
CA PRO A 28 -70.88 141.71 31.54
C PRO A 28 -69.91 140.56 31.85
N ASP A 29 -69.91 140.11 33.10
CA ASP A 29 -69.16 138.96 33.61
C ASP A 29 -69.71 137.62 33.08
N PHE A 30 -68.80 136.68 32.77
CA PHE A 30 -69.09 135.38 32.15
C PHE A 30 -69.08 134.23 33.17
N ASP A 31 -70.00 133.28 32.96
CA ASP A 31 -70.34 132.12 33.81
C ASP A 31 -69.40 130.90 33.60
N PRO A 32 -68.81 130.33 34.67
CA PRO A 32 -67.83 129.24 34.62
C PRO A 32 -68.37 127.81 34.36
N GLU A 33 -69.64 127.60 34.01
CA GLU A 33 -70.20 126.25 33.79
C GLU A 33 -69.86 125.58 32.44
N VAL A 34 -69.26 126.30 31.47
CA VAL A 34 -69.06 125.79 30.09
C VAL A 34 -67.72 125.04 29.88
N GLU A 35 -66.77 125.09 30.82
CA GLU A 35 -65.45 124.44 30.66
C GLU A 35 -65.39 122.96 31.11
N ASN A 36 -66.39 122.47 31.86
CA ASN A 36 -66.34 121.11 32.42
C ASN A 36 -66.85 120.00 31.47
N GLU A 37 -67.51 120.33 30.35
CA GLU A 37 -68.00 119.31 29.40
C GLU A 37 -67.05 119.02 28.22
N ILE A 38 -65.97 119.79 28.03
CA ILE A 38 -65.03 119.58 26.91
C ILE A 38 -63.86 118.66 27.29
N ASN A 39 -63.46 118.61 28.57
CA ASN A 39 -62.32 117.80 29.03
C ASN A 39 -62.64 116.31 29.25
N ALA A 40 -63.92 115.92 29.35
CA ALA A 40 -64.32 114.53 29.58
C ALA A 40 -64.29 113.66 28.31
N THR A 41 -64.40 114.25 27.11
CA THR A 41 -64.44 113.51 25.83
C THR A 41 -63.06 113.31 25.18
N LEU A 42 -62.04 114.10 25.55
CA LEU A 42 -60.68 113.99 24.99
C LEU A 42 -59.78 112.97 25.73
N SER A 43 -60.07 112.65 27.00
CA SER A 43 -59.32 111.66 27.79
C SER A 43 -59.68 110.20 27.47
N GLY A 44 -60.91 109.91 27.04
CA GLY A 44 -61.36 108.54 26.72
C GLY A 44 -60.78 107.98 25.43
N VAL A 45 -60.55 108.83 24.42
CA VAL A 45 -60.08 108.41 23.08
C VAL A 45 -58.55 108.20 23.04
N ALA A 46 -57.79 108.92 23.87
CA ALA A 46 -56.33 108.79 23.92
C ALA A 46 -55.86 107.48 24.61
N ASP A 47 -56.63 106.96 25.57
CA ASP A 47 -56.29 105.72 26.30
C ASP A 47 -56.67 104.44 25.53
N GLU A 48 -57.71 104.47 24.69
CA GLU A 48 -58.07 103.33 23.83
C GLU A 48 -57.08 103.10 22.68
N LEU A 49 -56.54 104.16 22.06
CA LEU A 49 -55.56 104.05 20.96
C LEU A 49 -54.17 103.54 21.43
N ASN A 50 -53.85 103.66 22.72
CA ASN A 50 -52.54 103.29 23.26
C ASN A 50 -52.50 101.90 23.93
N LYS A 51 -53.67 101.27 24.12
CA LYS A 51 -53.79 99.93 24.72
C LYS A 51 -53.28 98.84 23.77
N GLU A 52 -53.62 98.94 22.47
CA GLU A 52 -53.15 98.00 21.45
C GLU A 52 -51.63 98.09 21.23
N ALA A 53 -51.07 99.30 21.20
CA ALA A 53 -49.63 99.52 21.04
C ALA A 53 -48.83 98.94 22.23
N LYS A 54 -49.27 99.18 23.47
CA LYS A 54 -48.64 98.59 24.68
C LYS A 54 -48.79 97.07 24.73
N LEU A 55 -49.96 96.51 24.37
CA LEU A 55 -50.17 95.06 24.29
C LEU A 55 -49.30 94.40 23.21
N LYS A 56 -49.11 95.07 22.07
CA LYS A 56 -48.25 94.59 20.98
C LYS A 56 -46.77 94.65 21.37
N ALA A 57 -46.33 95.73 22.02
CA ALA A 57 -44.97 95.86 22.53
C ALA A 57 -44.65 94.82 23.63
N LEU A 58 -45.56 94.62 24.58
CA LEU A 58 -45.44 93.58 25.61
C LEU A 58 -45.42 92.16 25.02
N ARG A 59 -46.25 91.89 23.99
CA ARG A 59 -46.23 90.59 23.27
C ARG A 59 -44.91 90.37 22.53
N ILE A 60 -44.33 91.40 21.92
CA ILE A 60 -43.03 91.31 21.22
C ILE A 60 -41.89 91.13 22.23
N GLN A 61 -41.92 91.84 23.37
CA GLN A 61 -40.92 91.70 24.42
C GLN A 61 -40.99 90.31 25.07
N LYS A 62 -42.18 89.83 25.45
CA LYS A 62 -42.35 88.45 25.95
C LYS A 62 -41.95 87.40 24.92
N ARG A 63 -42.20 87.62 23.62
CA ARG A 63 -41.68 86.74 22.56
C ARG A 63 -40.16 86.76 22.50
N LYS A 64 -39.51 87.93 22.57
CA LYS A 64 -38.04 88.04 22.57
C LYS A 64 -37.41 87.39 23.79
N GLU A 65 -37.98 87.56 24.97
CA GLU A 65 -37.54 86.90 26.21
C GLU A 65 -37.78 85.39 26.18
N PHE A 66 -38.92 84.94 25.63
CA PHE A 66 -39.22 83.53 25.43
C PHE A 66 -38.25 82.87 24.44
N PHE A 67 -37.99 83.52 23.29
CA PHE A 67 -37.03 83.03 22.29
C PHE A 67 -35.57 83.10 22.77
N SER A 68 -35.19 84.11 23.57
CA SER A 68 -33.83 84.19 24.14
C SER A 68 -33.62 83.16 25.26
N ALA A 69 -34.65 82.88 26.08
CA ALA A 69 -34.65 81.81 27.06
C ALA A 69 -34.61 80.42 26.39
N LEU A 70 -35.36 80.21 25.32
CA LEU A 70 -35.27 79.00 24.48
C LEU A 70 -33.90 78.84 23.85
N LYS A 71 -33.30 79.90 23.31
CA LYS A 71 -31.97 79.85 22.68
C LYS A 71 -30.84 79.57 23.67
N LYS A 72 -30.96 80.05 24.92
CA LYS A 72 -29.99 79.81 26.00
C LYS A 72 -30.10 78.40 26.64
N LYS A 73 -31.25 77.74 26.50
CA LYS A 73 -31.49 76.34 26.94
C LYS A 73 -31.43 75.31 25.80
N SER A 74 -31.52 75.75 24.55
CA SER A 74 -31.54 74.92 23.33
C SER A 74 -30.17 74.32 23.03
N THR A 75 -29.05 75.02 23.20
CA THR A 75 -27.73 74.44 22.90
C THR A 75 -27.33 73.27 23.80
N THR A 76 -27.78 73.26 25.07
CA THR A 76 -27.55 72.13 25.99
C THR A 76 -28.55 71.00 25.77
N ILE A 77 -29.84 71.29 25.51
CA ILE A 77 -30.85 70.24 25.26
C ILE A 77 -30.65 69.58 23.88
N LEU A 78 -30.29 70.35 22.84
CA LEU A 78 -30.03 69.85 21.48
C LEU A 78 -28.75 69.00 21.43
N GLY A 79 -27.74 69.36 22.24
CA GLY A 79 -26.51 68.57 22.40
C GLY A 79 -26.76 67.20 23.05
N PHE A 80 -27.57 67.14 24.11
CA PHE A 80 -27.98 65.89 24.77
C PHE A 80 -28.89 65.01 23.89
N SER A 81 -29.84 65.60 23.15
CA SER A 81 -30.68 64.84 22.22
C SER A 81 -29.89 64.30 21.03
N ALA A 82 -28.94 65.08 20.50
CA ALA A 82 -28.07 64.62 19.42
C ALA A 82 -27.15 63.48 19.88
N THR A 83 -26.61 63.53 21.10
CA THR A 83 -25.81 62.43 21.66
C THR A 83 -26.65 61.17 21.90
N ILE A 84 -27.87 61.27 22.40
CA ILE A 84 -28.77 60.10 22.57
C ILE A 84 -29.11 59.48 21.21
N ILE A 85 -29.37 60.30 20.18
CA ILE A 85 -29.63 59.80 18.82
C ILE A 85 -28.38 59.14 18.24
N ILE A 86 -27.19 59.74 18.41
CA ILE A 86 -25.92 59.12 17.98
C ILE A 86 -25.67 57.80 18.72
N ILE A 87 -25.92 57.74 20.03
CA ILE A 87 -25.81 56.49 20.82
C ILE A 87 -26.83 55.46 20.31
N ALA A 88 -28.07 55.85 20.05
CA ALA A 88 -29.09 54.94 19.51
C ALA A 88 -28.71 54.43 18.10
N ILE A 89 -28.13 55.27 17.26
CA ILE A 89 -27.61 54.90 15.94
C ILE A 89 -26.41 53.95 16.09
N VAL A 90 -25.47 54.24 16.99
CA VAL A 90 -24.31 53.39 17.27
C VAL A 90 -24.76 52.03 17.83
N VAL A 91 -25.70 52.01 18.77
CA VAL A 91 -26.30 50.76 19.30
C VAL A 91 -27.03 50.02 18.20
N PHE A 92 -27.79 50.70 17.34
CA PHE A 92 -28.44 50.08 16.19
C PHE A 92 -27.44 49.46 15.23
N PHE A 93 -26.35 50.17 14.90
CA PHE A 93 -25.28 49.62 14.06
C PHE A 93 -24.57 48.45 14.74
N ILE A 94 -24.27 48.52 16.05
CA ILE A 94 -23.65 47.41 16.80
C ILE A 94 -24.58 46.20 16.79
N VAL A 95 -25.87 46.36 17.09
CA VAL A 95 -26.84 45.25 17.08
C VAL A 95 -27.02 44.70 15.67
N ALA A 96 -27.16 45.57 14.65
CA ALA A 96 -27.31 45.15 13.26
C ALA A 96 -26.08 44.38 12.75
N PHE A 97 -24.87 44.83 13.07
CA PHE A 97 -23.64 44.15 12.67
C PHE A 97 -23.40 42.86 13.47
N HIS A 98 -23.69 42.88 14.78
CA HIS A 98 -23.52 41.70 15.64
C HIS A 98 -24.55 40.61 15.29
N SER A 99 -25.80 40.99 14.97
CA SER A 99 -26.86 40.08 14.50
C SER A 99 -26.59 39.43 13.15
N ARG A 100 -25.49 39.79 12.47
CA ARG A 100 -25.02 39.15 11.24
C ARG A 100 -23.69 38.43 11.40
N SER A 101 -23.09 38.47 12.59
CA SER A 101 -21.80 37.82 12.84
C SER A 101 -21.93 36.30 12.89
N ALA A 102 -20.85 35.60 12.56
CA ALA A 102 -20.82 34.14 12.65
C ALA A 102 -21.14 33.61 14.08
N ILE A 103 -20.61 34.28 15.10
CA ILE A 103 -20.83 33.94 16.51
C ILE A 103 -22.31 34.00 16.88
N TYR A 104 -23.05 34.98 16.33
CA TYR A 104 -24.49 35.11 16.58
C TYR A 104 -25.26 33.89 16.06
N TYR A 105 -25.03 33.48 14.81
CA TYR A 105 -25.70 32.31 14.23
C TYR A 105 -25.32 31.00 14.94
N ILE A 106 -24.05 30.84 15.34
CA ILE A 106 -23.61 29.70 16.14
C ILE A 106 -24.35 29.65 17.49
N SER A 107 -24.48 30.79 18.18
CA SER A 107 -25.18 30.84 19.47
C SER A 107 -26.68 30.52 19.37
N LEU A 108 -27.33 30.95 18.28
CA LEU A 108 -28.72 30.61 17.99
C LEU A 108 -28.88 29.11 17.72
N ALA A 109 -27.97 28.53 16.93
CA ALA A 109 -27.96 27.12 16.62
C ALA A 109 -27.75 26.25 17.87
N GLU A 110 -26.80 26.61 18.73
CA GLU A 110 -26.55 25.91 20.00
C GLU A 110 -27.76 25.98 20.94
N SER A 111 -28.43 27.14 21.03
CA SER A 111 -29.65 27.29 21.82
C SER A 111 -30.81 26.44 21.29
N ALA A 112 -30.99 26.39 19.96
CA ALA A 112 -32.01 25.55 19.32
C ALA A 112 -31.72 24.06 19.52
N LYS A 113 -30.48 23.62 19.33
CA LYS A 113 -30.04 22.25 19.59
C LYS A 113 -30.24 21.85 21.05
N SER A 114 -29.88 22.73 21.99
CA SER A 114 -30.11 22.51 23.43
C SER A 114 -31.60 22.40 23.80
N SER A 115 -32.47 22.98 22.99
CA SER A 115 -33.93 22.86 23.12
C SER A 115 -34.49 21.60 22.46
N GLY A 116 -33.64 20.76 21.86
CA GLY A 116 -34.01 19.52 21.17
C GLY A 116 -34.46 19.71 19.72
N ASP A 117 -34.42 20.92 19.18
CA ASP A 117 -34.86 21.23 17.81
C ASP A 117 -33.67 21.28 16.85
N MET A 118 -33.24 20.09 16.39
CA MET A 118 -32.10 19.94 15.48
C MET A 118 -32.33 20.61 14.12
N ASN A 119 -33.53 20.53 13.57
CA ASN A 119 -33.85 21.12 12.26
C ASN A 119 -33.71 22.65 12.31
N LYS A 120 -34.20 23.27 13.37
CA LYS A 120 -34.06 24.70 13.57
C LYS A 120 -32.60 25.11 13.82
N ALA A 121 -31.84 24.28 14.53
CA ALA A 121 -30.41 24.50 14.74
C ALA A 121 -29.62 24.49 13.42
N ILE A 122 -29.88 23.50 12.55
CA ILE A 122 -29.32 23.43 11.20
C ILE A 122 -29.71 24.68 10.40
N GLY A 123 -30.99 25.05 10.39
CA GLY A 123 -31.47 26.24 9.66
C GLY A 123 -30.75 27.53 10.05
N TYR A 124 -30.46 27.74 11.33
CA TYR A 124 -29.67 28.91 11.77
C TYR A 124 -28.24 28.89 11.25
N LEU A 125 -27.59 27.73 11.17
CA LEU A 125 -26.25 27.60 10.60
C LEU A 125 -26.24 27.75 9.08
N GLU A 126 -27.28 27.30 8.36
CA GLU A 126 -27.43 27.54 6.93
C GLU A 126 -27.58 29.03 6.60
N GLU A 127 -28.44 29.74 7.35
CA GLU A 127 -28.56 31.20 7.25
C GLU A 127 -27.24 31.88 7.61
N GLY A 128 -26.57 31.40 8.66
CA GLY A 128 -25.25 31.88 9.08
C GLY A 128 -24.18 31.72 8.00
N LYS A 129 -24.14 30.56 7.32
CA LYS A 129 -23.24 30.27 6.20
C LYS A 129 -23.54 31.20 5.02
N LYS A 130 -24.81 31.51 4.74
CA LYS A 130 -25.19 32.45 3.68
C LYS A 130 -24.66 33.86 3.93
N GLU A 131 -24.74 34.35 5.17
CA GLU A 131 -24.22 35.69 5.53
C GLU A 131 -22.70 35.69 5.75
N ASN A 132 -22.12 34.56 6.16
CA ASN A 132 -20.70 34.41 6.48
C ASN A 132 -20.09 33.19 5.75
N PRO A 133 -19.99 33.21 4.40
CA PRO A 133 -19.65 32.04 3.59
C PRO A 133 -18.27 31.45 3.84
N TYR A 134 -17.34 32.21 4.41
CA TYR A 134 -15.97 31.75 4.68
C TYR A 134 -15.72 31.46 6.16
N SER A 135 -16.79 31.39 6.98
CA SER A 135 -16.67 31.00 8.38
C SER A 135 -16.55 29.48 8.48
N THR A 136 -15.31 28.98 8.61
CA THR A 136 -15.04 27.55 8.80
C THR A 136 -15.71 26.99 10.05
N GLU A 137 -15.81 27.78 11.11
CA GLU A 137 -16.51 27.39 12.34
C GLU A 137 -17.98 27.04 12.09
N ILE A 138 -18.70 27.85 11.28
CA ILE A 138 -20.08 27.54 10.89
C ILE A 138 -20.12 26.27 10.04
N ILE A 139 -19.21 26.16 9.06
CA ILE A 139 -19.22 25.05 8.10
C ILE A 139 -18.95 23.71 8.80
N PHE A 140 -17.93 23.63 9.66
CA PHE A 140 -17.63 22.42 10.44
C PHE A 140 -18.78 22.05 11.38
N ARG A 141 -19.33 23.03 12.13
CA ARG A 141 -20.49 22.77 13.01
C ARG A 141 -21.74 22.32 12.25
N LEU A 142 -21.98 22.89 11.08
CA LEU A 142 -23.10 22.50 10.22
C LEU A 142 -22.93 21.06 9.73
N SER A 143 -21.71 20.67 9.35
CA SER A 143 -21.38 19.27 9.04
C SER A 143 -21.66 18.35 10.23
N ASP A 144 -21.20 18.71 11.43
CA ASP A 144 -21.44 17.91 12.65
C ASP A 144 -22.94 17.75 12.94
N TYR A 145 -23.73 18.82 12.78
CA TYR A 145 -25.17 18.79 13.03
C TYR A 145 -25.90 17.95 11.97
N TYR A 146 -25.42 17.95 10.71
CA TYR A 146 -25.92 17.04 9.69
C TYR A 146 -25.64 15.57 10.02
N LEU A 147 -24.44 15.25 10.53
CA LEU A 147 -24.12 13.90 11.00
C LEU A 147 -25.02 13.47 12.16
N GLU A 148 -25.23 14.33 13.15
CA GLU A 148 -26.13 14.04 14.28
C GLU A 148 -27.60 13.90 13.84
N ALA A 149 -28.01 14.60 12.78
CA ALA A 149 -29.33 14.45 12.17
C ALA A 149 -29.46 13.19 11.28
N GLY A 150 -28.37 12.45 11.06
CA GLY A 150 -28.35 11.24 10.23
C GLY A 150 -28.29 11.49 8.73
N ASP A 151 -27.76 12.65 8.31
CA ASP A 151 -27.65 13.06 6.89
C ASP A 151 -26.17 13.24 6.49
N PRO A 152 -25.40 12.14 6.33
CA PRO A 152 -23.97 12.20 6.06
C PRO A 152 -23.63 12.79 4.68
N ASP A 153 -24.53 12.66 3.70
CA ASP A 153 -24.30 13.22 2.36
C ASP A 153 -24.28 14.76 2.41
N LYS A 154 -25.18 15.40 3.16
CA LYS A 154 -25.15 16.86 3.37
C LYS A 154 -23.98 17.32 4.22
N ALA A 155 -23.54 16.51 5.18
CA ALA A 155 -22.33 16.79 5.95
C ALA A 155 -21.11 16.87 5.03
N VAL A 156 -20.96 15.88 4.14
CA VAL A 156 -19.91 15.87 3.12
C VAL A 156 -20.03 17.05 2.16
N GLU A 157 -21.20 17.34 1.60
CA GLU A 157 -21.42 18.50 0.73
C GLU A 157 -21.02 19.81 1.41
N THR A 158 -21.31 19.93 2.71
CA THR A 158 -20.95 21.09 3.51
C THR A 158 -19.43 21.26 3.62
N LEU A 159 -18.69 20.17 3.87
CA LEU A 159 -17.22 20.19 3.92
C LEU A 159 -16.58 20.36 2.53
N GLN A 160 -17.20 19.84 1.47
CA GLN A 160 -16.73 20.01 0.10
C GLN A 160 -16.68 21.47 -0.33
N TYR A 161 -17.55 22.31 0.24
CA TYR A 161 -17.46 23.76 0.06
C TYR A 161 -16.09 24.34 0.46
N ILE A 162 -15.43 23.77 1.48
CA ILE A 162 -14.08 24.16 1.87
C ILE A 162 -13.06 23.64 0.86
N THR A 163 -13.14 22.37 0.46
CA THR A 163 -12.16 21.74 -0.43
C THR A 163 -12.21 22.26 -1.86
N SER A 164 -13.35 22.79 -2.31
CA SER A 164 -13.56 23.34 -3.65
C SER A 164 -13.29 24.84 -3.76
N SER A 165 -12.90 25.52 -2.68
CA SER A 165 -12.68 26.97 -2.67
C SER A 165 -11.22 27.33 -2.38
N ASP A 166 -10.70 28.30 -3.14
CA ASP A 166 -9.35 28.89 -2.99
C ASP A 166 -9.24 29.89 -1.82
N ARG A 167 -10.32 30.10 -1.06
CA ARG A 167 -10.42 31.12 -0.01
C ARG A 167 -9.98 30.65 1.37
N PHE A 168 -9.82 29.35 1.55
CA PHE A 168 -9.48 28.73 2.82
C PHE A 168 -7.98 28.43 2.89
N SER A 169 -7.42 28.44 4.11
CA SER A 169 -6.03 28.02 4.30
C SER A 169 -5.87 26.51 4.16
N ASP A 170 -4.68 26.08 3.77
CA ASP A 170 -4.33 24.66 3.59
C ASP A 170 -4.66 23.81 4.82
N GLU A 171 -4.46 24.34 6.03
CA GLU A 171 -4.84 23.68 7.29
C GLU A 171 -6.35 23.36 7.31
N LYS A 172 -7.20 24.32 6.93
CA LYS A 172 -8.66 24.13 6.95
C LYS A 172 -9.13 23.21 5.84
N VAL A 173 -8.51 23.30 4.66
CA VAL A 173 -8.76 22.39 3.54
C VAL A 173 -8.35 20.95 3.92
N THR A 174 -7.20 20.77 4.56
CA THR A 174 -6.75 19.46 5.07
C THR A 174 -7.74 18.88 6.07
N ASN A 175 -8.17 19.67 7.06
CA ASN A 175 -9.16 19.23 8.05
C ASN A 175 -10.51 18.85 7.40
N ALA A 176 -10.93 19.57 6.35
CA ALA A 176 -12.15 19.25 5.62
C ALA A 176 -12.03 17.92 4.87
N TYR A 177 -10.90 17.67 4.18
CA TYR A 177 -10.63 16.36 3.56
C TYR A 177 -10.61 15.24 4.59
N GLU A 178 -9.90 15.39 5.71
CA GLU A 178 -9.84 14.38 6.76
C GLU A 178 -11.23 14.09 7.37
N GLY A 179 -12.05 15.13 7.54
CA GLY A 179 -13.45 15.01 7.96
C GLY A 179 -14.29 14.20 6.97
N ILE A 180 -14.25 14.54 5.68
CA ILE A 180 -14.96 13.79 4.63
C ILE A 180 -14.50 12.33 4.60
N ILE A 181 -13.19 12.08 4.69
CA ILE A 181 -12.64 10.71 4.72
C ILE A 181 -13.15 9.94 5.94
N SER A 182 -13.21 10.56 7.12
CA SER A 182 -13.78 9.92 8.33
C SER A 182 -15.23 9.54 8.12
N ILE A 183 -16.05 10.46 7.58
CA ILE A 183 -17.46 10.20 7.27
C ILE A 183 -17.60 9.01 6.32
N TYR A 184 -16.82 8.97 5.24
CA TYR A 184 -16.85 7.83 4.31
C TYR A 184 -16.40 6.52 4.95
N LYS A 185 -15.38 6.52 5.83
CA LYS A 185 -14.93 5.32 6.55
C LYS A 185 -16.01 4.79 7.50
N GLU A 186 -16.64 5.66 8.28
CA GLU A 186 -17.67 5.31 9.25
C GLU A 186 -18.94 4.75 8.58
N ASN A 187 -19.24 5.22 7.36
CA ASN A 187 -20.38 4.77 6.58
C ASN A 187 -20.05 3.60 5.62
N GLY A 188 -18.83 3.06 5.65
CA GLY A 188 -18.39 1.96 4.77
C GLY A 188 -18.29 2.33 3.28
N GLN A 189 -18.28 3.62 2.95
CA GLN A 189 -18.26 4.15 1.58
C GLN A 189 -16.81 4.30 1.05
N TYR A 190 -16.01 3.23 1.15
CA TYR A 190 -14.57 3.29 0.89
C TYR A 190 -14.20 3.76 -0.53
N GLY A 191 -14.97 3.37 -1.55
CA GLY A 191 -14.72 3.78 -2.94
C GLY A 191 -14.82 5.29 -3.18
N LYS A 192 -15.63 6.01 -2.41
CA LYS A 192 -15.73 7.48 -2.51
C LYS A 192 -14.46 8.19 -2.02
N ILE A 193 -13.61 7.52 -1.23
CA ILE A 193 -12.32 8.07 -0.78
C ILE A 193 -11.34 8.12 -1.96
N ALA A 194 -11.30 7.09 -2.80
CA ALA A 194 -10.49 7.09 -4.01
C ALA A 194 -10.93 8.20 -4.98
N GLU A 195 -12.24 8.38 -5.17
CA GLU A 195 -12.81 9.46 -5.97
C GLU A 195 -12.49 10.86 -5.40
N LEU A 196 -12.63 11.04 -4.08
CA LEU A 196 -12.30 12.32 -3.42
C LEU A 196 -10.84 12.71 -3.64
N LEU A 197 -9.94 11.74 -3.55
CA LEU A 197 -8.49 11.95 -3.63
C LEU A 197 -7.92 11.82 -5.05
N SER A 198 -8.74 11.55 -6.08
CA SER A 198 -8.30 11.47 -7.48
C SER A 198 -8.16 12.84 -8.16
N THR A 199 -8.40 13.94 -7.45
CA THR A 199 -8.29 15.30 -8.00
C THR A 199 -6.82 15.74 -8.04
N ASP A 200 -6.18 15.59 -9.21
CA ASP A 200 -4.75 15.90 -9.41
C ASP A 200 -4.41 17.40 -9.27
N ASP A 201 -5.42 18.28 -9.39
CA ASP A 201 -5.24 19.74 -9.32
C ASP A 201 -5.07 20.28 -7.89
N ASN A 202 -5.31 19.47 -6.85
CA ASN A 202 -5.19 19.87 -5.45
C ASN A 202 -4.00 19.18 -4.76
N GLU A 203 -2.96 19.95 -4.41
CA GLU A 203 -1.75 19.40 -3.78
C GLU A 203 -2.01 18.70 -2.44
N ILE A 204 -3.02 19.15 -1.69
CA ILE A 204 -3.42 18.55 -0.41
C ILE A 204 -4.08 17.19 -0.66
N ALA A 205 -4.96 17.10 -1.65
CA ALA A 205 -5.59 15.83 -2.04
C ALA A 205 -4.53 14.81 -2.48
N ARG A 206 -3.56 15.23 -3.28
CA ARG A 206 -2.41 14.40 -3.70
C ARG A 206 -1.58 13.93 -2.50
N GLY A 207 -1.21 14.84 -1.59
CA GLY A 207 -0.43 14.49 -0.40
C GLY A 207 -1.19 13.56 0.55
N LEU A 208 -2.52 13.65 0.60
CA LEU A 208 -3.37 12.69 1.32
C LEU A 208 -3.43 11.35 0.59
N LYS A 209 -3.62 11.34 -0.73
CA LYS A 209 -3.65 10.13 -1.57
C LYS A 209 -2.43 9.24 -1.32
N ASP A 210 -1.23 9.83 -1.27
CA ASP A 210 0.02 9.10 -1.04
C ASP A 210 0.04 8.33 0.30
N LYS A 211 -0.72 8.78 1.31
CA LYS A 211 -0.87 8.07 2.60
C LYS A 211 -1.79 6.85 2.51
N TYR A 212 -2.63 6.78 1.49
CA TYR A 212 -3.58 5.70 1.26
C TYR A 212 -3.14 4.73 0.17
N VAL A 213 -2.12 5.07 -0.63
CA VAL A 213 -1.58 4.13 -1.62
C VAL A 213 -0.84 3.02 -0.86
N PRO A 214 -1.21 1.73 -1.06
CA PRO A 214 -0.52 0.64 -0.40
C PRO A 214 0.92 0.52 -0.92
N ALA A 215 1.80 -0.06 -0.09
CA ALA A 215 3.15 -0.37 -0.53
C ALA A 215 3.12 -1.37 -1.70
N THR A 216 4.16 -1.34 -2.53
CA THR A 216 4.33 -2.26 -3.65
C THR A 216 4.59 -3.69 -3.14
N PRO A 217 4.01 -4.74 -3.76
CA PRO A 217 4.33 -6.12 -3.40
C PRO A 217 5.82 -6.43 -3.54
N ILE A 218 6.30 -7.37 -2.74
CA ILE A 218 7.65 -7.92 -2.79
C ILE A 218 7.53 -9.37 -3.26
N MET A 219 8.30 -9.73 -4.30
CA MET A 219 8.39 -11.10 -4.80
C MET A 219 9.62 -11.80 -4.21
N ASN A 220 9.46 -13.05 -3.77
CA ASN A 220 10.56 -13.90 -3.33
C ASN A 220 10.44 -15.30 -3.94
N PRO A 221 11.52 -15.90 -4.48
CA PRO A 221 12.88 -15.35 -4.52
C PRO A 221 13.02 -14.19 -5.52
N ALA A 222 14.20 -13.55 -5.53
CA ALA A 222 14.50 -12.47 -6.46
C ALA A 222 14.53 -12.98 -7.92
N ALA A 223 14.30 -12.09 -8.88
CA ALA A 223 14.44 -12.40 -10.30
C ALA A 223 15.86 -12.91 -10.60
N ASP A 224 15.96 -14.12 -11.18
CA ASP A 224 17.21 -14.74 -11.60
C ASP A 224 16.91 -15.89 -12.60
N THR A 225 17.97 -16.52 -13.08
CA THR A 225 17.95 -17.81 -13.77
C THR A 225 18.03 -18.95 -12.75
N TYR A 226 17.18 -19.95 -12.91
CA TYR A 226 17.08 -21.11 -12.02
C TYR A 226 17.18 -22.40 -12.82
N GLU A 227 18.02 -23.31 -12.35
CA GLU A 227 18.26 -24.65 -12.93
C GLU A 227 17.21 -25.70 -12.52
N GLU A 228 16.35 -25.34 -11.56
CA GLU A 228 15.28 -26.17 -11.02
C GLU A 228 13.97 -25.39 -10.97
N SER A 229 12.85 -26.11 -10.83
CA SER A 229 11.54 -25.49 -10.61
C SER A 229 11.55 -24.61 -9.36
N ILE A 230 10.98 -23.42 -9.44
CA ILE A 230 10.89 -22.49 -8.31
C ILE A 230 9.45 -22.13 -7.98
N THR A 231 9.27 -21.63 -6.76
CA THR A 231 7.98 -21.15 -6.28
C THR A 231 8.13 -19.70 -5.84
N VAL A 232 7.38 -18.80 -6.49
CA VAL A 232 7.40 -17.36 -6.23
C VAL A 232 6.28 -16.99 -5.28
N SER A 233 6.66 -16.43 -4.14
CA SER A 233 5.77 -15.87 -3.13
C SER A 233 5.63 -14.35 -3.31
N LEU A 234 4.41 -13.85 -3.16
CA LEU A 234 4.11 -12.41 -3.16
C LEU A 234 3.71 -12.00 -1.75
N SER A 235 4.34 -10.95 -1.24
CA SER A 235 4.07 -10.43 0.11
C SER A 235 3.99 -8.91 0.10
N ASN A 236 3.36 -8.35 1.13
CA ASN A 236 3.33 -6.91 1.35
C ASN A 236 3.64 -6.64 2.83
N SER A 237 4.41 -5.60 3.11
CA SER A 237 4.74 -5.17 4.46
C SER A 237 3.57 -4.48 5.18
N ALA A 238 2.57 -4.01 4.43
CA ALA A 238 1.37 -3.38 4.97
C ALA A 238 0.37 -4.42 5.50
N SER A 239 0.08 -4.36 6.79
CA SER A 239 -1.01 -5.10 7.44
C SER A 239 -2.32 -4.30 7.33
N ASP A 240 -2.69 -3.95 6.09
CA ASP A 240 -3.95 -3.24 5.83
C ASP A 240 -5.09 -4.24 5.69
N ASP A 241 -6.11 -4.08 6.51
CA ASP A 241 -7.34 -4.85 6.44
C ASP A 241 -8.01 -4.66 5.06
N GLY A 242 -8.21 -5.77 4.34
CA GLY A 242 -8.76 -5.80 2.99
C GLY A 242 -7.74 -5.53 1.86
N LEU A 243 -6.43 -5.66 2.14
CA LEU A 243 -5.40 -5.67 1.09
C LEU A 243 -5.45 -6.96 0.27
N VAL A 244 -5.49 -6.84 -1.06
CA VAL A 244 -5.42 -7.95 -2.01
C VAL A 244 -4.28 -7.68 -2.99
N ILE A 245 -3.43 -8.69 -3.22
CA ILE A 245 -2.39 -8.63 -4.25
C ILE A 245 -2.96 -9.24 -5.53
N TYR A 246 -2.80 -8.55 -6.65
CA TYR A 246 -3.15 -9.04 -7.97
C TYR A 246 -1.90 -9.21 -8.80
N TYR A 247 -1.85 -10.25 -9.62
CA TYR A 247 -0.70 -10.53 -10.46
C TYR A 247 -1.08 -11.06 -11.84
N THR A 248 -0.12 -10.97 -12.76
CA THR A 248 -0.15 -11.60 -14.08
C THR A 248 1.18 -12.33 -14.31
N VAL A 249 1.13 -13.38 -15.13
CA VAL A 249 2.31 -14.12 -15.61
C VAL A 249 2.30 -14.04 -17.13
N ASN A 250 3.37 -13.48 -17.72
CA ASN A 250 3.49 -13.22 -19.15
C ASN A 250 2.33 -12.38 -19.74
N GLY A 251 1.76 -11.51 -18.91
CA GLY A 251 0.61 -10.66 -19.24
C GLY A 251 0.93 -9.17 -19.20
N SER A 252 -0.09 -8.35 -19.46
CA SER A 252 -0.03 -6.91 -19.22
C SER A 252 -0.04 -6.58 -17.73
N ASP A 253 0.07 -5.28 -17.41
CA ASP A 253 -0.06 -4.80 -16.04
C ASP A 253 -1.39 -5.28 -15.42
N PRO A 254 -1.37 -5.70 -14.14
CA PRO A 254 -2.54 -6.26 -13.48
C PRO A 254 -3.59 -5.18 -13.18
N ASP A 255 -4.53 -4.97 -14.11
CA ASP A 255 -5.69 -4.08 -13.96
C ASP A 255 -7.02 -4.85 -13.85
N ASN A 256 -7.79 -4.99 -14.93
CA ASN A 256 -9.14 -5.53 -15.01
C ASN A 256 -9.20 -7.03 -15.40
N GLY A 257 -8.07 -7.72 -15.45
CA GLY A 257 -7.97 -9.16 -15.80
C GLY A 257 -7.01 -9.97 -14.92
N ALA A 258 -6.54 -9.39 -13.81
CA ALA A 258 -5.50 -9.97 -12.98
C ALA A 258 -6.02 -11.03 -12.01
N ILE A 259 -5.15 -11.99 -11.67
CA ILE A 259 -5.49 -13.10 -10.77
C ILE A 259 -5.22 -12.64 -9.33
N PRO A 260 -6.18 -12.80 -8.39
CA PRO A 260 -5.90 -12.56 -6.98
C PRO A 260 -4.89 -13.59 -6.47
N TYR A 261 -3.85 -13.11 -5.78
CA TYR A 261 -2.83 -13.95 -5.18
C TYR A 261 -3.36 -14.64 -3.91
N GLU A 262 -3.66 -15.93 -4.02
CA GLU A 262 -4.12 -16.77 -2.89
C GLU A 262 -3.08 -17.83 -2.49
N LYS A 263 -2.19 -18.19 -3.41
CA LYS A 263 -1.16 -19.22 -3.26
C LYS A 263 0.08 -18.84 -4.05
N GLU A 264 1.20 -19.42 -3.65
CA GLU A 264 2.47 -19.24 -4.34
C GLU A 264 2.39 -19.65 -5.82
N ILE A 265 3.14 -18.94 -6.66
CA ILE A 265 3.19 -19.12 -8.11
C ILE A 265 4.28 -20.14 -8.40
N VAL A 266 3.89 -21.33 -8.87
CA VAL A 266 4.83 -22.40 -9.22
C VAL A 266 5.30 -22.22 -10.67
N LEU A 267 6.61 -22.19 -10.88
CA LEU A 267 7.28 -22.17 -12.18
C LEU A 267 8.00 -23.51 -12.34
N ASP A 268 7.30 -24.49 -12.89
CA ASP A 268 7.74 -25.90 -13.02
C ASP A 268 8.05 -26.33 -14.45
N THR A 269 7.88 -25.42 -15.42
CA THR A 269 8.25 -25.65 -16.81
C THR A 269 9.38 -24.73 -17.25
N GLU A 270 10.20 -25.16 -18.21
CA GLU A 270 11.24 -24.31 -18.79
C GLU A 270 10.64 -23.11 -19.51
N GLY A 271 11.29 -21.96 -19.38
CA GLY A 271 10.94 -20.75 -20.11
C GLY A 271 11.18 -19.47 -19.33
N GLU A 272 10.85 -18.37 -19.99
CA GLU A 272 10.87 -17.03 -19.41
C GLU A 272 9.49 -16.66 -18.85
N TYR A 273 9.47 -16.21 -17.60
CA TYR A 273 8.28 -15.81 -16.87
C TYR A 273 8.41 -14.36 -16.40
N ASN A 274 7.71 -13.46 -17.07
CA ASN A 274 7.53 -12.09 -16.60
C ASN A 274 6.34 -12.04 -15.65
N ILE A 275 6.60 -11.82 -14.36
CA ILE A 275 5.57 -11.68 -13.34
C ILE A 275 5.41 -10.21 -13.00
N LYS A 276 4.18 -9.71 -13.10
CA LYS A 276 3.81 -8.36 -12.67
C LYS A 276 2.83 -8.44 -11.52
N ALA A 277 2.99 -7.59 -10.50
CA ALA A 277 2.06 -7.55 -9.37
C ALA A 277 1.78 -6.13 -8.88
N VAL A 278 0.59 -5.95 -8.31
CA VAL A 278 0.15 -4.74 -7.60
C VAL A 278 -0.56 -5.11 -6.32
N SER A 279 -0.55 -4.21 -5.35
CA SER A 279 -1.41 -4.30 -4.17
C SER A 279 -2.58 -3.35 -4.29
N VAL A 280 -3.76 -3.81 -3.93
CA VAL A 280 -5.00 -3.04 -3.92
C VAL A 280 -5.59 -3.11 -2.53
N ASN A 281 -5.82 -1.96 -1.90
CA ASN A 281 -6.46 -1.92 -0.57
C ASN A 281 -7.99 -1.78 -0.67
N LYS A 282 -8.67 -1.86 0.46
CA LYS A 282 -10.14 -1.73 0.55
C LYS A 282 -10.71 -0.39 0.06
N TYR A 283 -9.87 0.63 -0.07
CA TYR A 283 -10.27 1.94 -0.62
C TYR A 283 -10.21 1.98 -2.15
N GLY A 284 -9.61 0.98 -2.79
CA GLY A 284 -9.40 0.92 -4.23
C GLY A 284 -8.13 1.61 -4.71
N PHE A 285 -7.22 2.00 -3.81
CA PHE A 285 -5.91 2.51 -4.22
C PHE A 285 -5.00 1.36 -4.64
N ILE A 286 -4.29 1.57 -5.74
CA ILE A 286 -3.38 0.61 -6.36
C ILE A 286 -1.93 1.08 -6.12
N SER A 287 -1.05 0.17 -5.71
CA SER A 287 0.39 0.45 -5.61
C SER A 287 1.02 0.70 -6.99
N SER A 288 2.30 1.06 -7.03
CA SER A 288 3.06 0.91 -8.28
C SER A 288 3.10 -0.56 -8.70
N VAL A 289 3.29 -0.82 -10.00
CA VAL A 289 3.53 -2.17 -10.52
C VAL A 289 4.96 -2.58 -10.15
N VAL A 290 5.12 -3.79 -9.60
CA VAL A 290 6.41 -4.50 -9.56
C VAL A 290 6.46 -5.49 -10.71
N GLU A 291 7.60 -5.57 -11.38
CA GLU A 291 7.83 -6.43 -12.54
C GLU A 291 9.17 -7.16 -12.36
N ASN A 292 9.12 -8.49 -12.39
CA ASN A 292 10.29 -9.37 -12.29
C ASN A 292 10.24 -10.40 -13.41
N THR A 293 11.40 -10.69 -14.00
CA THR A 293 11.55 -11.78 -14.98
C THR A 293 12.33 -12.93 -14.36
N TYR A 294 11.75 -14.13 -14.39
CA TYR A 294 12.36 -15.38 -13.95
C TYR A 294 12.63 -16.25 -15.16
N ILE A 295 13.80 -16.89 -15.21
CA ILE A 295 14.14 -17.84 -16.27
C ILE A 295 14.31 -19.20 -15.60
N VAL A 296 13.54 -20.19 -16.05
CA VAL A 296 13.73 -21.59 -15.66
C VAL A 296 14.31 -22.31 -16.87
N GLU A 297 15.54 -22.78 -16.76
CA GLU A 297 16.24 -23.55 -17.79
C GLU A 297 16.85 -24.76 -17.11
N SER A 298 16.66 -25.98 -17.63
CA SER A 298 17.34 -27.12 -17.02
C SER A 298 18.85 -26.93 -17.12
N GLY A 299 19.55 -27.28 -16.05
CA GLY A 299 21.00 -27.40 -16.09
C GLY A 299 21.40 -28.70 -16.80
N VAL A 300 22.57 -28.67 -17.45
CA VAL A 300 23.22 -29.89 -17.90
C VAL A 300 23.65 -30.74 -16.70
N PRO A 301 23.53 -32.08 -16.75
CA PRO A 301 23.96 -32.93 -15.66
C PRO A 301 25.49 -32.87 -15.48
N ASP A 302 25.95 -33.09 -14.25
CA ASP A 302 27.38 -33.26 -13.97
C ASP A 302 27.96 -34.49 -14.68
N ALA A 303 29.24 -34.40 -15.04
CA ALA A 303 29.95 -35.50 -15.68
C ALA A 303 30.01 -36.74 -14.76
N PRO A 304 29.77 -37.96 -15.29
CA PRO A 304 29.75 -39.16 -14.47
C PRO A 304 31.12 -39.41 -13.83
N GLN A 305 31.12 -39.69 -12.53
CA GLN A 305 32.32 -40.06 -11.80
C GLN A 305 32.65 -41.54 -12.03
N ILE A 306 33.77 -41.79 -12.72
CA ILE A 306 34.29 -43.16 -12.92
C ILE A 306 35.33 -43.44 -11.84
N MET A 307 35.05 -44.44 -10.99
CA MET A 307 35.86 -44.75 -9.80
C MET A 307 37.26 -45.26 -10.16
N GLU A 308 37.37 -46.03 -11.24
CA GLU A 308 38.61 -46.61 -11.73
C GLU A 308 39.31 -45.63 -12.67
N ALA A 309 40.50 -45.18 -12.28
CA ALA A 309 41.34 -44.32 -13.11
C ALA A 309 41.93 -45.09 -14.30
N SER A 310 42.21 -44.40 -15.41
CA SER A 310 42.92 -44.99 -16.55
C SER A 310 44.28 -45.57 -16.12
N GLY A 311 44.68 -46.71 -16.68
CA GLY A 311 45.98 -47.31 -16.40
C GLY A 311 46.05 -48.82 -16.54
N ASP A 312 47.15 -49.38 -16.03
CA ASP A 312 47.43 -50.81 -16.04
C ASP A 312 46.82 -51.51 -14.82
N TYR A 313 46.11 -52.60 -15.07
CA TYR A 313 45.48 -53.45 -14.07
C TYR A 313 45.99 -54.87 -14.20
N SER A 314 46.12 -55.56 -13.06
CA SER A 314 46.68 -56.91 -13.02
C SER A 314 45.80 -57.96 -12.34
N GLN A 315 44.64 -57.51 -11.87
CA GLN A 315 43.63 -58.30 -11.19
C GLN A 315 42.26 -57.95 -11.78
N ASN A 316 41.32 -58.88 -11.63
CA ASN A 316 39.95 -58.66 -12.06
C ASN A 316 39.38 -57.41 -11.37
N THR A 317 38.98 -56.43 -12.16
CA THR A 317 38.52 -55.11 -11.70
C THR A 317 37.19 -54.79 -12.38
N MET A 318 36.26 -54.23 -11.61
CA MET A 318 34.97 -53.77 -12.12
C MET A 318 35.04 -52.26 -12.32
N ILE A 319 34.56 -51.77 -13.45
CA ILE A 319 34.43 -50.34 -13.73
C ILE A 319 33.09 -49.87 -13.17
N VAL A 320 33.14 -48.93 -12.23
CA VAL A 320 32.02 -48.36 -11.51
C VAL A 320 31.87 -46.89 -11.92
N ALA A 321 30.69 -46.55 -12.42
CA ALA A 321 30.32 -45.21 -12.80
C ALA A 321 29.17 -44.72 -11.90
N VAL A 322 29.27 -43.47 -11.42
CA VAL A 322 28.27 -42.86 -10.53
C VAL A 322 27.88 -41.50 -11.08
N VAL A 323 26.60 -41.18 -11.01
CA VAL A 323 26.03 -39.87 -11.36
C VAL A 323 25.00 -39.49 -10.30
N GLU A 324 24.67 -38.21 -10.24
CA GLU A 324 23.63 -37.70 -9.34
C GLU A 324 22.26 -38.34 -9.59
N PRO A 325 21.41 -38.49 -8.55
CA PRO A 325 20.07 -39.05 -8.69
C PRO A 325 19.24 -38.30 -9.74
N GLY A 326 18.47 -39.03 -10.54
CA GLY A 326 17.66 -38.45 -11.63
C GLY A 326 18.34 -38.45 -12.99
N ASN A 327 19.65 -38.70 -13.04
CA ASN A 327 20.42 -38.79 -14.27
C ASN A 327 20.72 -40.25 -14.66
N SER A 328 20.97 -40.50 -15.95
CA SER A 328 21.33 -41.80 -16.50
C SER A 328 22.67 -41.75 -17.23
N ILE A 329 23.51 -42.77 -17.02
CA ILE A 329 24.83 -42.87 -17.65
C ILE A 329 24.75 -43.75 -18.90
N PHE A 330 25.34 -43.30 -19.99
CA PHE A 330 25.49 -44.06 -21.23
C PHE A 330 26.97 -44.14 -21.62
N TYR A 331 27.35 -45.23 -22.30
CA TYR A 331 28.75 -45.45 -22.66
C TYR A 331 28.95 -46.17 -23.99
N THR A 332 30.15 -45.98 -24.55
CA THR A 332 30.65 -46.65 -25.75
C THR A 332 32.02 -47.24 -25.49
N THR A 333 32.39 -48.25 -26.28
CA THR A 333 33.71 -48.91 -26.19
C THR A 333 34.43 -48.99 -27.54
N ASP A 334 33.85 -48.39 -28.57
CA ASP A 334 34.35 -48.38 -29.95
C ASP A 334 35.00 -47.04 -30.34
N GLY A 335 35.07 -46.09 -29.39
CA GLY A 335 35.64 -44.76 -29.58
C GLY A 335 34.67 -43.71 -30.11
N SER A 336 33.41 -44.07 -30.43
CA SER A 336 32.37 -43.10 -30.75
C SER A 336 31.89 -42.35 -29.50
N ASP A 337 31.39 -41.12 -29.67
CA ASP A 337 30.81 -40.37 -28.54
C ASP A 337 29.46 -40.98 -28.15
N PRO A 338 29.19 -41.22 -26.85
CA PRO A 338 27.94 -41.84 -26.44
C PRO A 338 26.75 -40.91 -26.65
N THR A 339 25.62 -41.50 -27.03
CA THR A 339 24.31 -40.84 -27.21
C THR A 339 23.24 -41.61 -26.43
N LEU A 340 22.00 -41.11 -26.43
CA LEU A 340 20.86 -41.83 -25.83
C LEU A 340 20.59 -43.22 -26.46
N ASP A 341 21.07 -43.46 -27.68
CA ASP A 341 20.98 -44.77 -28.34
C ASP A 341 22.14 -45.72 -27.96
N SER A 342 23.12 -45.23 -27.20
CA SER A 342 24.27 -46.03 -26.74
C SER A 342 23.89 -46.99 -25.61
N LYS A 343 24.85 -47.78 -25.13
CA LYS A 343 24.58 -48.73 -24.04
C LYS A 343 24.41 -47.96 -22.73
N GLN A 344 23.27 -48.14 -22.08
CA GLN A 344 23.05 -47.61 -20.73
C GLN A 344 23.88 -48.38 -19.70
N TYR A 345 24.56 -47.66 -18.82
CA TYR A 345 25.23 -48.22 -17.66
C TYR A 345 24.19 -48.51 -16.56
N ILE A 346 23.96 -49.79 -16.30
CA ILE A 346 22.97 -50.26 -15.30
C ILE A 346 23.60 -51.08 -14.17
N SER A 347 24.86 -51.48 -14.33
CA SER A 347 25.63 -52.25 -13.35
C SER A 347 27.13 -52.13 -13.63
N PRO A 348 28.01 -52.38 -12.64
CA PRO A 348 29.45 -52.40 -12.86
C PRO A 348 29.88 -53.27 -14.04
N ILE A 349 30.82 -52.78 -14.84
CA ILE A 349 31.30 -53.44 -16.06
C ILE A 349 32.58 -54.19 -15.72
N ALA A 350 32.66 -55.50 -15.99
CA ALA A 350 33.92 -56.22 -15.85
C ALA A 350 34.94 -55.70 -16.87
N MET A 351 36.11 -55.26 -16.39
CA MET A 351 37.16 -54.71 -17.24
C MET A 351 37.65 -55.79 -18.24
N PRO A 352 37.58 -55.54 -19.57
CA PRO A 352 38.04 -56.51 -20.55
C PRO A 352 39.55 -56.74 -20.47
N VAL A 353 40.00 -57.97 -20.71
CA VAL A 353 41.43 -58.30 -20.83
C VAL A 353 42.03 -57.61 -22.06
N GLY A 354 43.26 -57.13 -21.90
CA GLY A 354 43.95 -56.32 -22.90
C GLY A 354 43.61 -54.84 -22.78
N THR A 355 43.77 -54.11 -23.87
CA THR A 355 43.47 -52.67 -23.92
C THR A 355 41.99 -52.45 -24.25
N SER A 356 41.33 -51.60 -23.46
CA SER A 356 39.96 -51.15 -23.69
C SER A 356 39.85 -49.64 -23.49
N HIS A 357 38.98 -49.03 -24.29
CA HIS A 357 38.71 -47.60 -24.29
C HIS A 357 37.23 -47.42 -23.98
N PHE A 358 36.89 -46.55 -23.04
CA PHE A 358 35.52 -46.24 -22.66
C PHE A 358 35.29 -44.74 -22.73
N LYS A 359 34.12 -44.36 -23.25
CA LYS A 359 33.58 -43.00 -23.10
C LYS A 359 32.27 -43.08 -22.33
N PHE A 360 32.09 -42.23 -21.34
CA PHE A 360 30.89 -42.16 -20.52
C PHE A 360 30.28 -40.76 -20.60
N ILE A 361 28.96 -40.68 -20.63
CA ILE A 361 28.20 -39.42 -20.61
C ILE A 361 26.99 -39.60 -19.69
N ALA A 362 26.55 -38.53 -19.02
CA ALA A 362 25.30 -38.49 -18.28
C ALA A 362 24.23 -37.71 -19.04
N PHE A 363 22.99 -38.15 -18.93
CA PHE A 363 21.81 -37.44 -19.43
C PHE A 363 20.81 -37.20 -18.29
N ASN A 364 20.19 -36.02 -18.25
CA ASN A 364 19.03 -35.74 -17.40
C ASN A 364 17.72 -36.25 -18.05
N ASN A 365 16.57 -36.04 -17.39
CA ASN A 365 15.28 -36.54 -17.89
C ASN A 365 14.79 -35.77 -19.12
N GLU A 366 15.29 -34.55 -19.29
CA GLU A 366 14.99 -33.58 -20.33
C GLU A 366 15.83 -33.82 -21.60
N GLY A 367 16.89 -34.63 -21.49
CA GLY A 367 17.74 -35.05 -22.60
C GLY A 367 18.99 -34.18 -22.80
N GLU A 368 19.26 -33.25 -21.88
CA GLU A 368 20.54 -32.54 -21.82
C GLU A 368 21.64 -33.44 -21.25
N TYR A 369 22.89 -33.12 -21.55
CA TYR A 369 24.00 -34.03 -21.33
C TYR A 369 25.25 -33.37 -20.75
N SER A 370 26.01 -34.17 -20.00
CA SER A 370 27.26 -33.77 -19.38
C SER A 370 28.42 -33.72 -20.38
N GLU A 371 29.56 -33.21 -19.94
CA GLU A 371 30.84 -33.49 -20.60
C GLU A 371 31.14 -34.99 -20.66
N ILE A 372 31.86 -35.42 -21.71
CA ILE A 372 32.24 -36.82 -21.91
C ILE A 372 33.47 -37.16 -21.07
N VAL A 373 33.39 -38.26 -20.33
CA VAL A 373 34.50 -38.79 -19.52
C VAL A 373 35.13 -39.98 -20.22
N GLU A 374 36.40 -39.83 -20.60
CA GLU A 374 37.16 -40.90 -21.27
C GLU A 374 38.02 -41.70 -20.28
N ARG A 375 38.10 -43.01 -20.49
CA ARG A 375 38.92 -43.94 -19.70
C ARG A 375 39.60 -44.99 -20.55
N ASP A 376 40.88 -45.19 -20.28
CA ASP A 376 41.73 -46.16 -20.96
C ASP A 376 42.25 -47.18 -19.96
N TYR A 377 41.94 -48.45 -20.19
CA TYR A 377 42.33 -49.53 -19.30
C TYR A 377 43.17 -50.55 -20.05
N HIS A 378 44.20 -51.06 -19.37
CA HIS A 378 44.98 -52.19 -19.85
C HIS A 378 45.03 -53.28 -18.78
N LEU A 379 44.25 -54.36 -18.95
CA LEU A 379 44.20 -55.47 -17.99
C LEU A 379 45.04 -56.65 -18.47
N VAL A 380 46.04 -57.03 -17.69
CA VAL A 380 46.83 -58.25 -17.90
C VAL A 380 46.99 -58.99 -16.57
N PHE A 381 46.39 -60.17 -16.45
CA PHE A 381 46.48 -60.95 -15.22
C PHE A 381 47.92 -61.29 -14.85
N THR A 382 48.32 -60.93 -13.63
CA THR A 382 49.60 -61.39 -13.09
C THR A 382 49.50 -62.85 -12.69
N ARG A 383 50.42 -63.67 -13.22
CA ARG A 383 50.55 -65.08 -12.90
C ARG A 383 51.62 -65.26 -11.83
N LEU A 384 51.21 -65.56 -10.60
CA LEU A 384 52.14 -65.82 -9.49
C LEU A 384 52.28 -67.32 -9.21
N ILE A 385 51.38 -68.14 -9.72
CA ILE A 385 51.34 -69.59 -9.52
C ILE A 385 51.88 -70.29 -10.75
N SER A 386 52.86 -71.18 -10.59
CA SER A 386 53.32 -72.05 -11.68
C SER A 386 52.34 -73.20 -11.94
N LYS A 387 52.46 -73.87 -13.09
CA LYS A 387 51.61 -75.02 -13.44
C LYS A 387 51.76 -76.16 -12.43
N GLU A 388 52.98 -76.38 -11.95
CA GLU A 388 53.33 -77.40 -10.97
C GLU A 388 52.77 -77.06 -9.58
N GLN A 389 52.82 -75.78 -9.20
CA GLN A 389 52.22 -75.29 -7.97
C GLN A 389 50.69 -75.43 -8.03
N ALA A 390 50.06 -75.16 -9.17
CA ALA A 390 48.63 -75.32 -9.34
C ALA A 390 48.18 -76.78 -9.15
N VAL A 391 48.89 -77.74 -9.75
CA VAL A 391 48.65 -79.18 -9.54
C VAL A 391 48.81 -79.54 -8.05
N SER A 392 49.87 -79.07 -7.40
CA SER A 392 50.09 -79.28 -5.97
C SER A 392 48.97 -78.69 -5.10
N SER A 393 48.43 -77.53 -5.47
CA SER A 393 47.29 -76.91 -4.79
C SER A 393 46.02 -77.76 -4.88
N VAL A 394 45.75 -78.41 -6.02
CA VAL A 394 44.61 -79.33 -6.16
C VAL A 394 44.76 -80.51 -5.21
N VAL A 395 45.90 -81.21 -5.27
CA VAL A 395 46.16 -82.39 -4.43
C VAL A 395 46.03 -82.03 -2.95
N SER A 396 46.72 -80.97 -2.50
CA SER A 396 46.68 -80.52 -1.11
C SER A 396 45.27 -80.10 -0.66
N THR A 397 44.50 -79.46 -1.54
CA THR A 397 43.09 -79.11 -1.27
C THR A 397 42.24 -80.36 -1.09
N LEU A 398 42.38 -81.35 -1.97
CA LEU A 398 41.57 -82.58 -1.91
C LEU A 398 41.94 -83.49 -0.72
N VAL A 399 43.22 -83.54 -0.34
CA VAL A 399 43.67 -84.17 0.92
C VAL A 399 43.03 -83.47 2.12
N ARG A 400 43.14 -82.13 2.18
CA ARG A 400 42.59 -81.33 3.27
C ARG A 400 41.07 -81.49 3.40
N LEU A 401 40.35 -81.67 2.30
CA LEU A 401 38.90 -81.86 2.25
C LEU A 401 38.46 -83.33 2.38
N ASN A 402 39.38 -84.25 2.68
CA ASN A 402 39.16 -85.70 2.82
C ASN A 402 38.62 -86.42 1.56
N TYR A 403 38.87 -85.89 0.36
CA TYR A 403 38.65 -86.64 -0.88
C TYR A 403 39.79 -87.60 -1.17
N LEU A 404 41.03 -87.23 -0.80
CA LEU A 404 42.22 -88.06 -0.89
C LEU A 404 42.74 -88.40 0.50
N LEU A 405 43.32 -89.59 0.64
CA LEU A 405 43.96 -90.08 1.85
C LEU A 405 45.32 -89.42 2.09
N ASP A 406 46.05 -89.15 1.02
CA ASP A 406 47.41 -88.61 1.02
C ASP A 406 47.71 -87.90 -0.31
N ASP A 407 48.90 -87.32 -0.40
CA ASP A 407 49.41 -86.60 -1.57
C ASP A 407 49.78 -87.50 -2.76
N THR A 408 49.70 -88.83 -2.60
CA THR A 408 49.92 -89.80 -3.69
C THR A 408 48.68 -89.96 -4.58
N GLY A 409 47.56 -89.33 -4.22
CA GLY A 409 46.32 -89.38 -4.99
C GLY A 409 45.38 -90.53 -4.61
N LYS A 410 45.61 -91.21 -3.48
CA LYS A 410 44.83 -92.38 -3.08
C LYS A 410 43.45 -92.00 -2.54
N GLU A 411 42.40 -92.69 -2.96
CA GLU A 411 41.02 -92.50 -2.49
C GLU A 411 40.53 -93.68 -1.62
N VAL A 412 39.64 -93.42 -0.66
CA VAL A 412 39.07 -94.45 0.23
C VAL A 412 38.25 -95.47 -0.57
N GLY A 413 38.62 -96.74 -0.47
CA GLY A 413 37.86 -97.85 -1.05
C GLY A 413 37.98 -97.98 -2.57
N VAL A 414 38.81 -97.16 -3.22
CA VAL A 414 39.06 -97.20 -4.67
C VAL A 414 40.46 -97.81 -4.90
N PRO A 415 40.59 -98.93 -5.62
CA PRO A 415 41.89 -99.48 -6.01
C PRO A 415 42.65 -98.52 -6.94
N GLY A 416 43.95 -98.31 -6.75
CA GLY A 416 44.76 -97.38 -7.54
C GLY A 416 44.92 -96.00 -6.89
N HIS A 417 45.26 -95.00 -7.71
CA HIS A 417 45.41 -93.60 -7.31
C HIS A 417 44.97 -92.63 -8.42
N ASN A 418 44.67 -91.38 -8.07
CA ASN A 418 44.32 -90.33 -9.01
C ASN A 418 45.53 -89.42 -9.28
N GLU A 419 45.81 -89.17 -10.55
CA GLU A 419 46.78 -88.19 -11.03
C GLU A 419 46.07 -86.91 -11.47
N TYR A 420 46.72 -85.77 -11.24
CA TYR A 420 46.19 -84.45 -11.57
C TYR A 420 47.10 -83.79 -12.58
N ILE A 421 46.56 -83.48 -13.76
CA ILE A 421 47.37 -83.07 -14.91
C ILE A 421 46.89 -81.72 -15.42
N TYR A 422 47.80 -80.75 -15.46
CA TYR A 422 47.54 -79.47 -16.14
C TYR A 422 47.22 -79.70 -17.63
N LYS A 423 46.18 -79.03 -18.11
CA LYS A 423 45.67 -79.16 -19.47
C LYS A 423 45.78 -77.88 -20.28
N SER A 424 45.26 -76.78 -19.76
CA SER A 424 45.15 -75.50 -20.46
C SER A 424 44.93 -74.34 -19.49
N GLU A 425 45.06 -73.12 -19.98
CA GLU A 425 44.60 -71.90 -19.31
C GLU A 425 43.22 -71.49 -19.88
N ILE A 426 42.35 -70.98 -19.02
CA ILE A 426 41.06 -70.38 -19.42
C ILE A 426 40.88 -69.05 -18.71
N GLU A 427 40.16 -68.13 -19.35
CA GLU A 427 39.62 -66.95 -18.72
C GLU A 427 38.14 -67.18 -18.40
N ILE A 428 37.75 -66.83 -17.18
CA ILE A 428 36.34 -66.76 -16.78
C ILE A 428 36.02 -65.29 -16.55
N GLN A 429 35.14 -64.74 -17.39
CA GLN A 429 34.79 -63.32 -17.37
C GLN A 429 34.34 -62.90 -15.96
N GLY A 430 34.95 -61.85 -15.42
CA GLY A 430 34.64 -61.35 -14.09
C GLY A 430 35.15 -62.21 -12.92
N ALA A 431 35.83 -63.34 -13.18
CA ALA A 431 36.42 -64.21 -12.16
C ALA A 431 37.95 -64.37 -12.30
N GLY A 432 38.52 -64.06 -13.47
CA GLY A 432 39.96 -64.05 -13.72
C GLY A 432 40.46 -65.23 -14.56
N GLU A 433 41.78 -65.44 -14.55
CA GLU A 433 42.44 -66.49 -15.30
C GLU A 433 42.72 -67.73 -14.42
N TYR A 434 42.51 -68.92 -15.00
CA TYR A 434 42.61 -70.20 -14.30
C TYR A 434 43.40 -71.24 -15.10
N TYR A 435 44.20 -72.03 -14.40
CA TYR A 435 44.72 -73.30 -14.88
C TYR A 435 43.65 -74.39 -14.78
N VAL A 436 43.43 -75.10 -15.88
CA VAL A 436 42.55 -76.27 -15.97
C VAL A 436 43.36 -77.52 -15.68
N ILE A 437 42.89 -78.32 -14.73
CA ILE A 437 43.56 -79.55 -14.27
C ILE A 437 42.57 -80.72 -14.36
N ASP A 438 42.91 -81.72 -15.16
CA ASP A 438 42.12 -82.95 -15.31
C ASP A 438 42.54 -84.00 -14.28
N GLU A 439 41.55 -84.71 -13.74
CA GLU A 439 41.75 -85.88 -12.88
C GLU A 439 41.73 -87.17 -13.70
N ILE A 440 42.78 -87.97 -13.55
CA ILE A 440 42.94 -89.26 -14.22
C ILE A 440 43.12 -90.33 -13.16
N HIS A 441 42.23 -91.32 -13.15
CA HIS A 441 42.37 -92.48 -12.28
C HIS A 441 43.32 -93.50 -12.91
N VAL A 442 44.30 -93.94 -12.14
CA VAL A 442 45.29 -94.96 -12.50
C VAL A 442 45.04 -96.20 -11.66
N SER A 443 44.56 -97.27 -12.31
CA SER A 443 44.31 -98.55 -11.66
C SER A 443 45.62 -99.28 -11.31
N ASN A 444 45.57 -100.26 -10.41
CA ASN A 444 46.75 -101.02 -9.95
C ASN A 444 47.49 -101.77 -11.08
N ASP A 445 46.83 -102.00 -12.21
CA ASP A 445 47.41 -102.61 -13.42
C ASP A 445 48.06 -101.58 -14.37
N GLY A 446 48.01 -100.29 -14.02
CA GLY A 446 48.54 -99.18 -14.81
C GLY A 446 47.57 -98.58 -15.82
N THR A 447 46.32 -99.07 -15.90
CA THR A 447 45.31 -98.51 -16.82
C THR A 447 44.90 -97.10 -16.38
N ARG A 448 44.87 -96.14 -17.31
CA ARG A 448 44.55 -94.73 -17.06
C ARG A 448 43.18 -94.36 -17.64
N THR A 449 42.29 -93.83 -16.80
CA THR A 449 40.92 -93.45 -17.18
C THR A 449 40.60 -92.04 -16.69
N ALA A 450 40.12 -91.17 -17.57
CA ALA A 450 39.65 -89.83 -17.16
C ALA A 450 38.39 -89.97 -16.29
N THR A 451 38.37 -89.33 -15.12
CA THR A 451 37.22 -89.41 -14.21
C THR A 451 36.10 -88.45 -14.60
N GLY A 452 36.41 -87.49 -15.47
CA GLY A 452 35.51 -86.39 -15.84
C GLY A 452 35.48 -85.25 -14.82
N ARG A 453 36.23 -85.35 -13.71
CA ARG A 453 36.41 -84.24 -12.78
C ARG A 453 37.51 -83.32 -13.29
N ILE A 454 37.19 -82.04 -13.33
CA ILE A 454 38.08 -80.98 -13.79
C ILE A 454 38.15 -79.93 -12.69
N TYR A 455 39.35 -79.44 -12.43
CA TYR A 455 39.62 -78.41 -11.44
C TYR A 455 40.12 -77.14 -12.13
N ALA A 456 39.79 -76.00 -11.54
CA ALA A 456 40.25 -74.69 -11.94
C ALA A 456 41.06 -74.07 -10.80
N VAL A 457 42.30 -73.68 -11.08
CA VAL A 457 43.20 -73.04 -10.11
C VAL A 457 43.53 -71.64 -10.58
N ASN A 458 43.21 -70.63 -9.79
CA ASN A 458 43.44 -69.24 -10.15
C ASN A 458 44.96 -68.97 -10.33
N THR A 459 45.34 -68.36 -11.45
CA THR A 459 46.76 -68.18 -11.81
C THR A 459 47.49 -67.16 -10.93
N ASN A 460 46.75 -66.31 -10.21
CA ASN A 460 47.29 -65.29 -9.32
C ASN A 460 47.38 -65.78 -7.87
N ASN A 461 46.28 -66.25 -7.28
CA ASN A 461 46.23 -66.57 -5.85
C ASN A 461 46.27 -68.07 -5.52
N GLY A 462 46.20 -68.95 -6.53
CA GLY A 462 46.28 -70.40 -6.34
C GLY A 462 45.03 -71.04 -5.72
N SER A 463 43.94 -70.30 -5.57
CA SER A 463 42.66 -70.83 -5.09
C SER A 463 42.13 -71.91 -6.02
N VAL A 464 41.63 -72.99 -5.42
CA VAL A 464 41.19 -74.19 -6.14
C VAL A 464 39.67 -74.31 -6.09
N ASN A 465 39.07 -74.45 -7.27
CA ASN A 465 37.66 -74.78 -7.44
C ASN A 465 37.51 -75.98 -8.36
N ARG A 466 36.33 -76.57 -8.39
CA ARG A 466 35.94 -77.43 -9.50
C ARG A 466 35.50 -76.59 -10.69
N LEU A 467 35.82 -77.05 -11.88
CA LEU A 467 35.35 -76.43 -13.12
C LEU A 467 34.11 -77.18 -13.61
N GLY A 468 33.04 -76.44 -13.89
CA GLY A 468 31.82 -76.96 -14.48
C GLY A 468 31.36 -76.12 -15.66
N TYR A 469 30.17 -76.44 -16.15
CA TYR A 469 29.46 -75.67 -17.16
C TYR A 469 28.11 -75.23 -16.62
N ASP A 470 27.70 -74.00 -16.92
CA ASP A 470 26.34 -73.55 -16.67
C ASP A 470 25.36 -74.04 -17.76
N SER A 471 24.08 -73.70 -17.63
CA SER A 471 23.04 -74.08 -18.59
C SER A 471 23.23 -73.48 -20.00
N SER A 472 24.09 -72.48 -20.15
CA SER A 472 24.44 -71.86 -21.43
C SER A 472 25.73 -72.44 -22.05
N GLY A 473 26.39 -73.36 -21.35
CA GLY A 473 27.65 -73.99 -21.78
C GLY A 473 28.89 -73.16 -21.47
N GLN A 474 28.79 -72.09 -20.66
CA GLN A 474 29.94 -71.32 -20.21
C GLN A 474 30.59 -71.93 -18.96
N TYR A 475 31.89 -71.70 -18.80
CA TYR A 475 32.63 -72.17 -17.63
C TYR A 475 32.12 -71.53 -16.35
N THR A 476 31.92 -72.34 -15.32
CA THR A 476 31.54 -71.88 -13.98
C THR A 476 32.42 -72.52 -12.90
N LEU A 477 32.68 -71.77 -11.83
CA LEU A 477 33.47 -72.23 -10.70
C LEU A 477 32.56 -72.81 -9.62
N ILE A 478 32.82 -74.05 -9.23
CA ILE A 478 32.08 -74.76 -8.19
C ILE A 478 33.00 -74.90 -6.97
N THR A 479 32.62 -74.29 -5.86
CA THR A 479 33.37 -74.41 -4.61
C THR A 479 33.42 -75.87 -4.16
N ILE A 480 34.62 -76.35 -3.84
CA ILE A 480 34.83 -77.69 -3.32
C ILE A 480 34.58 -77.64 -1.80
N SER A 481 33.59 -78.40 -1.33
CA SER A 481 33.23 -78.52 0.08
C SER A 481 33.67 -79.89 0.61
N ASN A 482 33.84 -79.99 1.93
CA ASN A 482 34.21 -81.25 2.61
C ASN A 482 33.27 -82.38 2.21
N ARG A 483 33.86 -83.57 2.03
CA ARG A 483 33.13 -84.82 1.78
C ARG A 483 32.37 -85.30 3.02
#